data_AF-A0A523RKF8-F1
#
_entry.id   AF-A0A523RKF8-F1
#
_cell.length_a   1.000
_cell.length_b   1.000
_cell.length_c   1.000
_cell.angle_alpha   90.00
_cell.angle_beta   90.00
_cell.angle_gamma   90.00
#
_symmetry.space_group_name_H-M   'P 1'
#
loop_
_entity.id
_entity.type
_entity.pdbx_description
1 polymer ?
#
loop_
_entity_poly.entity_id
_entity_poly.type
_entity_poly.pdbx_seq_one_letter_code
_entity_poly.pdbx_strand_id
1 'polypeptide(L)'
;MDKGSSGSNDANSLSHEIITTLDISAVDITYDDNFVYAACEDLHVRVWSKDGWQLVAELGETDTPPLFVDVDDTQVFATCEKRVYVWNKETWGMTGWFELSYQALTSTLSGDYFYVGAREGRLVSIKKDTHETSSWQLHKSDITDIWSDDKIICTSTKKEEPKVWQKEQDTAPSELARLDGIGKGGVITGNPKSVLVGTSTGEIAVYNRADWSLASTLKSDISNSLSSMWANNFYLFAATTSGFLTVWDLKRGEEIGSIALNGQKINWVSADQDRMYIATSEGIIITRLSISGIPIDVSSDEPHVWTDSLLKTSPYDVLESALQLEKKGDERYQEGFFHKSVIDYESALQILIDNTHALLEVPDERQFLTDELNVRLSKALLKSKINEIQTLSEEIRQLTEELEVRKRTDRDIKGVEKLWTLAGRTVKESKVLAEAQAGEMLSYQLIHVVESFGVDFNEAMSKYAEFRKTIKQAISLTRKIDNEWHWMERKRTQLPKRKEFLEKAMEKLSAALEKAEPEGEVRQIISDAFEKYKRIYSQIDRIVSSYVGEQDSTFATREEATSALESMLAVIPKKIEGLEDIEKENEKNLEKQRIISALEQALDTAKLFKTNKLLKSIKAELEKVQPVEDVNE
;
A
#
# COMPACT_ATOMS: atom_id res chain seq x y z
N MET A 1 -49.82 46.40 21.72
CA MET A 1 -49.97 45.69 20.44
C MET A 1 -48.83 44.70 20.38
N ASP A 2 -49.09 43.54 20.96
CA ASP A 2 -48.13 42.44 21.06
C ASP A 2 -48.03 41.76 19.70
N LYS A 3 -46.85 41.82 19.09
CA LYS A 3 -46.50 40.91 18.00
C LYS A 3 -45.87 39.69 18.64
N GLY A 4 -46.63 38.61 18.68
CA GLY A 4 -46.15 37.29 19.07
C GLY A 4 -45.02 36.85 18.15
N SER A 5 -43.83 36.67 18.74
CA SER A 5 -42.77 35.82 18.19
C SER A 5 -43.01 34.40 18.70
N SER A 6 -43.95 33.69 18.08
CA SER A 6 -44.14 32.25 18.29
C SER A 6 -43.84 31.57 16.96
N GLY A 7 -42.66 30.97 16.89
CA GLY A 7 -42.10 30.28 15.74
C GLY A 7 -40.58 30.19 15.87
N SER A 8 -40.08 29.70 17.01
CA SER A 8 -38.67 29.32 17.09
C SER A 8 -38.52 28.01 16.34
N ASN A 9 -37.79 28.10 15.23
CA ASN A 9 -37.26 27.01 14.44
C ASN A 9 -36.88 25.80 15.33
N ASP A 10 -37.41 24.63 14.99
CA ASP A 10 -36.79 23.34 15.32
C ASP A 10 -35.44 23.28 14.60
N ALA A 11 -34.46 24.04 15.11
CA ALA A 11 -33.09 23.97 14.63
C ALA A 11 -32.57 22.57 14.96
N ASN A 12 -32.15 21.85 13.92
CA ASN A 12 -31.52 20.54 14.01
C ASN A 12 -30.51 20.51 15.16
N SER A 13 -30.90 19.92 16.29
CA SER A 13 -30.07 19.97 17.49
C SER A 13 -28.88 19.02 17.29
N LEU A 14 -27.68 19.58 17.23
CA LEU A 14 -26.44 18.83 17.28
C LEU A 14 -26.28 18.27 18.69
N SER A 15 -26.16 16.96 18.79
CA SER A 15 -25.90 16.22 20.03
C SER A 15 -24.64 15.38 19.87
N HIS A 16 -24.01 15.03 20.98
CA HIS A 16 -22.82 14.18 20.97
C HIS A 16 -22.89 13.16 22.11
N GLU A 17 -22.40 11.96 21.85
CA GLU A 17 -22.26 10.87 22.80
C GLU A 17 -20.78 10.53 22.91
N ILE A 18 -20.19 10.68 24.10
CA ILE A 18 -18.82 10.25 24.37
C ILE A 18 -18.83 8.73 24.47
N ILE A 19 -18.19 8.06 23.51
CA ILE A 19 -18.04 6.59 23.49
C ILE A 19 -17.01 6.18 24.52
N THR A 20 -15.85 6.85 24.52
CA THR A 20 -14.78 6.61 25.49
C THR A 20 -13.83 7.80 25.56
N THR A 21 -13.09 7.88 26.66
CA THR A 21 -11.98 8.82 26.83
C THR A 21 -10.72 8.01 27.12
N LEU A 22 -9.63 8.32 26.43
CA LEU A 22 -8.31 7.75 26.68
C LEU A 22 -7.48 8.82 27.39
N ASP A 23 -7.04 8.53 28.62
CA ASP A 23 -6.35 9.50 29.49
C ASP A 23 -4.88 9.71 29.06
N ILE A 24 -4.71 10.35 27.91
CA ILE A 24 -3.40 10.60 27.32
C ILE A 24 -3.35 11.90 26.52
N SER A 25 -2.33 12.73 26.79
CA SER A 25 -2.11 13.96 26.04
C SER A 25 -1.63 13.63 24.63
N ALA A 26 -2.46 13.97 23.64
CA ALA A 26 -2.18 13.76 22.23
C ALA A 26 -2.12 15.09 21.47
N VAL A 27 -1.15 15.20 20.58
CA VAL A 27 -0.95 16.36 19.70
C VAL A 27 -1.67 16.16 18.37
N ASP A 28 -1.64 14.94 17.84
CA ASP A 28 -2.19 14.55 16.55
C ASP A 28 -2.76 13.13 16.59
N ILE A 29 -3.74 12.85 15.73
CA ILE A 29 -4.43 11.55 15.62
C ILE A 29 -4.69 11.21 14.17
N THR A 30 -4.34 9.97 13.81
CA THR A 30 -4.74 9.33 12.55
C THR A 30 -5.35 7.94 12.81
N TYR A 31 -5.89 7.31 11.78
CA TYR A 31 -6.55 6.01 11.90
C TYR A 31 -6.42 5.18 10.62
N ASP A 32 -6.61 3.87 10.77
CA ASP A 32 -6.90 2.94 9.68
C ASP A 32 -8.17 2.14 10.02
N ASP A 33 -8.54 1.13 9.23
CA ASP A 33 -9.75 0.34 9.48
C ASP A 33 -9.84 -0.30 10.88
N ASN A 34 -8.71 -0.60 11.51
CA ASN A 34 -8.65 -1.42 12.73
C ASN A 34 -8.16 -0.65 13.97
N PHE A 35 -7.37 0.40 13.77
CA PHE A 35 -6.62 1.07 14.82
C PHE A 35 -6.71 2.60 14.75
N VAL A 36 -6.53 3.21 15.91
CA VAL A 36 -6.31 4.66 16.08
C VAL A 36 -4.88 4.86 16.57
N TYR A 37 -4.17 5.78 15.93
CA TYR A 37 -2.78 6.12 16.21
C TYR A 37 -2.73 7.55 16.73
N ALA A 38 -2.03 7.78 17.84
CA ALA A 38 -1.86 9.13 18.38
C ALA A 38 -0.40 9.45 18.63
N ALA A 39 -0.01 10.66 18.21
CA ALA A 39 1.25 11.29 18.56
C ALA A 39 1.12 11.91 19.95
N CYS A 40 1.85 11.38 20.94
CA CYS A 40 1.73 11.80 22.33
C CYS A 40 2.88 12.72 22.75
N GLU A 41 2.61 13.65 23.68
CA GLU A 41 3.61 14.59 24.19
C GLU A 41 4.75 13.90 24.98
N ASP A 42 4.57 12.64 25.37
CA ASP A 42 5.49 11.84 26.17
C ASP A 42 6.49 11.01 25.35
N LEU A 43 6.81 11.43 24.13
CA LEU A 43 7.79 10.81 23.21
C LEU A 43 7.36 9.46 22.59
N HIS A 44 6.08 9.13 22.65
CA HIS A 44 5.55 7.88 22.12
C HIS A 44 4.45 8.14 21.09
N VAL A 45 4.34 7.21 20.14
CA VAL A 45 3.13 7.02 19.35
C VAL A 45 2.41 5.80 19.90
N ARG A 46 1.12 5.93 20.22
CA ARG A 46 0.34 4.83 20.77
C ARG A 46 -0.76 4.40 19.82
N VAL A 47 -1.05 3.10 19.85
CA VAL A 47 -1.96 2.43 18.93
C VAL A 47 -3.06 1.76 19.73
N TRP A 48 -4.32 2.12 19.49
CA TRP A 48 -5.48 1.51 20.13
C TRP A 48 -6.35 0.77 19.13
N SER A 49 -6.89 -0.37 19.53
CA SER A 49 -7.88 -1.10 18.74
C SER A 49 -9.24 -0.39 18.73
N LYS A 50 -9.88 -0.27 17.57
CA LYS A 50 -11.23 0.30 17.43
C LYS A 50 -12.35 -0.61 17.97
N ASP A 51 -12.08 -1.89 18.17
CA ASP A 51 -13.06 -2.88 18.64
C ASP A 51 -13.29 -2.82 20.15
N GLY A 52 -12.31 -2.34 20.92
CA GLY A 52 -12.38 -2.32 22.38
C GLY A 52 -11.58 -1.23 23.07
N TRP A 53 -10.98 -0.31 22.30
CA TRP A 53 -10.17 0.81 22.80
C TRP A 53 -9.01 0.39 23.70
N GLN A 54 -8.52 -0.83 23.50
CA GLN A 54 -7.37 -1.36 24.21
C GLN A 54 -6.09 -0.90 23.54
N LEU A 55 -5.08 -0.55 24.34
CA LEU A 55 -3.75 -0.24 23.85
C LEU A 55 -3.11 -1.51 23.27
N VAL A 56 -2.83 -1.49 21.97
CA VAL A 56 -2.27 -2.60 21.19
C VAL A 56 -0.75 -2.50 21.12
N ALA A 57 -0.25 -1.29 20.90
CA ALA A 57 1.18 -1.04 20.78
C ALA A 57 1.54 0.35 21.31
N GLU A 58 2.77 0.45 21.82
CA GLU A 58 3.43 1.70 22.19
C GLU A 58 4.73 1.77 21.40
N LEU A 59 4.75 2.65 20.41
CA LEU A 59 5.86 2.87 19.49
C LEU A 59 6.69 4.03 20.06
N GLY A 60 7.88 3.71 20.56
CA GLY A 60 8.73 4.67 21.29
C GLY A 60 10.18 4.67 20.83
N GLU A 61 10.99 5.52 21.48
CA GLU A 61 12.38 5.91 21.17
C GLU A 61 12.56 7.12 20.23
N THR A 62 11.57 8.03 20.17
CA THR A 62 11.79 9.31 19.48
C THR A 62 12.68 10.25 20.31
N ASP A 63 13.44 11.10 19.62
CA ASP A 63 14.35 12.07 20.23
C ASP A 63 13.64 13.35 20.71
N THR A 64 12.47 13.63 20.15
CA THR A 64 11.58 14.74 20.52
C THR A 64 10.13 14.27 20.47
N PRO A 65 9.18 14.97 21.12
CA PRO A 65 7.77 14.61 21.05
C PRO A 65 7.29 14.57 19.59
N PRO A 66 6.64 13.47 19.16
CA PRO A 66 5.98 13.41 17.86
C PRO A 66 5.00 14.58 17.70
N LEU A 67 5.14 15.31 16.61
CA LEU A 67 4.26 16.41 16.23
C LEU A 67 3.04 15.91 15.46
N PHE A 68 3.26 14.93 14.58
CA PHE A 68 2.26 14.34 13.70
C PHE A 68 2.49 12.84 13.55
N VAL A 69 1.41 12.10 13.32
CA VAL A 69 1.40 10.67 13.02
C VAL A 69 0.56 10.41 11.77
N ASP A 70 1.13 9.65 10.85
CA ASP A 70 0.47 9.23 9.62
C ASP A 70 0.63 7.71 9.46
N VAL A 71 -0.31 7.07 8.76
CA VAL A 71 -0.34 5.61 8.59
C VAL A 71 -0.71 5.24 7.16
N ASP A 72 -0.04 4.23 6.59
CA ASP A 72 -0.51 3.53 5.40
C ASP A 72 -0.82 2.06 5.68
N ASP A 73 -0.99 1.26 4.64
CA ASP A 73 -1.32 -0.16 4.76
C ASP A 73 -0.27 -0.97 5.54
N THR A 74 1.00 -0.55 5.51
CA THR A 74 2.14 -1.35 6.00
C THR A 74 2.98 -0.67 7.07
N GLN A 75 2.95 0.66 7.16
CA GLN A 75 3.86 1.46 7.96
C GLN A 75 3.13 2.55 8.76
N VAL A 76 3.71 2.88 9.92
CA VAL A 76 3.36 4.05 10.73
C VAL A 76 4.52 5.04 10.65
N PHE A 77 4.22 6.30 10.40
CA PHE A 77 5.18 7.40 10.31
C PHE A 77 4.94 8.37 11.47
N ALA A 78 5.99 8.78 12.17
CA ALA A 78 5.91 9.83 13.18
C ALA A 78 6.87 10.97 12.85
N THR A 79 6.33 12.15 12.61
CA THR A 79 7.11 13.36 12.37
C THR A 79 7.50 13.99 13.70
N CYS A 80 8.79 14.01 13.98
CA CYS A 80 9.41 14.72 15.10
C CYS A 80 10.14 15.97 14.58
N GLU A 81 10.69 16.79 15.48
CA GLU A 81 11.28 18.08 15.07
C GLU A 81 12.38 17.94 14.01
N LYS A 82 13.23 16.91 14.10
CA LYS A 82 14.38 16.71 13.19
C LYS A 82 14.38 15.37 12.47
N ARG A 83 13.41 14.51 12.74
CA ARG A 83 13.38 13.14 12.23
C ARG A 83 11.98 12.71 11.91
N VAL A 84 11.85 11.81 10.95
CA VAL A 84 10.63 11.06 10.69
C VAL A 84 10.93 9.60 11.00
N TYR A 85 10.30 9.05 12.03
CA TYR A 85 10.47 7.65 12.41
C TYR A 85 9.45 6.79 11.67
N VAL A 86 9.83 5.55 11.36
CA VAL A 86 8.98 4.60 10.63
C VAL A 86 8.94 3.27 11.37
N TRP A 87 7.74 2.73 11.54
CA TRP A 87 7.50 1.40 12.11
C TRP A 87 6.71 0.54 11.14
N ASN A 88 6.94 -0.77 11.18
CA ASN A 88 6.16 -1.74 10.42
C ASN A 88 4.92 -2.16 11.22
N LYS A 89 3.73 -2.09 10.63
CA LYS A 89 2.44 -2.39 11.30
C LYS A 89 2.25 -3.86 11.68
N GLU A 90 2.86 -4.79 10.94
CA GLU A 90 2.72 -6.23 11.25
C GLU A 90 3.53 -6.62 12.49
N THR A 91 4.68 -5.99 12.70
CA THR A 91 5.62 -6.33 13.78
C THR A 91 5.69 -5.31 14.90
N TRP A 92 5.17 -4.10 14.67
CA TRP A 92 5.36 -2.90 15.50
C TRP A 92 6.84 -2.53 15.74
N GLY A 93 7.76 -3.12 14.98
CA GLY A 93 9.19 -2.84 15.05
C GLY A 93 9.55 -1.60 14.23
N MET A 94 10.44 -0.76 14.78
CA MET A 94 11.00 0.39 14.05
C MET A 94 11.79 -0.12 12.83
N THR A 95 11.42 0.33 11.64
CA THR A 95 12.13 -0.01 10.39
C THR A 95 13.30 0.94 10.14
N GLY A 96 13.18 2.20 10.58
CA GLY A 96 14.24 3.20 10.46
C GLY A 96 13.73 4.61 10.76
N TRP A 97 14.55 5.60 10.40
CA TRP A 97 14.17 7.01 10.45
C TRP A 97 14.82 7.80 9.32
N PHE A 98 14.21 8.93 8.98
CA PHE A 98 14.75 9.94 8.06
C PHE A 98 15.24 11.14 8.86
N GLU A 99 16.46 11.60 8.58
CA GLU A 99 16.98 12.83 9.18
C GLU A 99 16.59 14.04 8.32
N LEU A 100 15.95 15.02 8.94
CA LEU A 100 15.49 16.23 8.28
C LEU A 100 16.54 17.32 8.40
N SER A 101 16.89 17.94 7.28
CA SER A 101 17.78 19.11 7.24
C SER A 101 17.15 20.36 7.88
N TYR A 102 15.83 20.36 8.08
CA TYR A 102 15.04 21.49 8.57
C TYR A 102 14.11 21.02 9.68
N GLN A 103 13.77 21.92 10.60
CA GLN A 103 12.86 21.60 11.68
C GLN A 103 11.43 21.45 11.15
N ALA A 104 10.86 20.26 11.30
CA ALA A 104 9.48 19.96 10.93
C ALA A 104 8.47 20.71 11.81
N LEU A 105 7.32 21.01 11.23
CA LEU A 105 6.19 21.67 11.87
C LEU A 105 4.85 20.98 11.57
N THR A 106 4.74 20.27 10.45
CA THR A 106 3.54 19.55 10.01
C THR A 106 3.94 18.44 9.04
N SER A 107 3.12 17.40 8.91
CA SER A 107 3.27 16.40 7.86
C SER A 107 1.94 15.91 7.34
N THR A 108 1.97 15.29 6.16
CA THR A 108 0.84 14.56 5.61
C THR A 108 1.32 13.45 4.68
N LEU A 109 0.63 12.32 4.73
CA LEU A 109 0.86 11.18 3.85
C LEU A 109 -0.10 11.21 2.66
N SER A 110 0.41 11.09 1.44
CA SER A 110 -0.44 11.04 0.25
C SER A 110 0.18 10.20 -0.86
N GLY A 111 -0.42 9.04 -1.13
CA GLY A 111 0.11 8.03 -2.06
C GLY A 111 1.47 7.50 -1.61
N ASP A 112 2.44 7.50 -2.52
CA ASP A 112 3.82 7.00 -2.29
C ASP A 112 4.74 8.04 -1.64
N TYR A 113 4.23 9.24 -1.35
CA TYR A 113 5.01 10.35 -0.82
C TYR A 113 4.54 10.74 0.58
N PHE A 114 5.52 11.03 1.43
CA PHE A 114 5.34 11.66 2.72
C PHE A 114 5.85 13.09 2.66
N TYR A 115 4.97 14.05 2.91
CA TYR A 115 5.29 15.47 2.84
C TYR A 115 5.46 16.06 4.23
N VAL A 116 6.54 16.81 4.43
CA VAL A 116 6.86 17.48 5.70
C VAL A 116 6.98 18.98 5.45
N GLY A 117 6.15 19.75 6.14
CA GLY A 117 6.24 21.20 6.20
C GLY A 117 7.21 21.59 7.29
N ALA A 118 8.21 22.39 6.93
CA ALA A 118 9.28 22.78 7.82
C ALA A 118 9.36 24.30 8.00
N ARG A 119 10.20 24.70 8.96
CA ARG A 119 10.60 26.09 9.15
C ARG A 119 11.16 26.71 7.88
N GLU A 120 11.11 28.03 7.84
CA GLU A 120 11.54 28.84 6.70
C GLU A 120 10.73 28.52 5.44
N GLY A 121 9.53 27.94 5.52
CA GLY A 121 8.68 27.77 4.33
C GLY A 121 9.11 26.66 3.39
N ARG A 122 9.82 25.66 3.91
CA ARG A 122 10.29 24.51 3.13
C ARG A 122 9.31 23.35 3.18
N LEU A 123 9.11 22.75 2.01
CA LEU A 123 8.45 21.46 1.85
C LEU A 123 9.52 20.40 1.60
N VAL A 124 9.52 19.32 2.38
CA VAL A 124 10.34 18.13 2.15
C VAL A 124 9.41 17.00 1.72
N SER A 125 9.73 16.30 0.64
CA SER A 125 9.04 15.06 0.26
C SER A 125 9.96 13.87 0.47
N ILE A 126 9.42 12.79 1.01
CA ILE A 126 10.12 11.52 1.21
C ILE A 126 9.34 10.45 0.46
N LYS A 127 9.98 9.76 -0.49
CA LYS A 127 9.36 8.64 -1.22
C LYS A 127 9.49 7.36 -0.40
N LYS A 128 8.35 6.72 -0.10
CA LYS A 128 8.26 5.60 0.86
C LYS A 128 9.17 4.43 0.50
N ASP A 129 9.15 4.01 -0.76
CA ASP A 129 9.87 2.81 -1.21
C ASP A 129 11.35 3.04 -1.42
N THR A 130 11.73 4.18 -1.99
CA THR A 130 13.11 4.47 -2.38
C THR A 130 13.88 5.23 -1.32
N HIS A 131 13.19 5.77 -0.32
CA HIS A 131 13.76 6.62 0.73
C HIS A 131 14.41 7.91 0.15
N GLU A 132 14.06 8.28 -1.08
CA GLU A 132 14.56 9.49 -1.73
C GLU A 132 13.89 10.73 -1.14
N THR A 133 14.72 11.70 -0.76
CA THR A 133 14.26 12.97 -0.18
C THR A 133 14.47 14.11 -1.15
N SER A 134 13.45 14.95 -1.34
CA SER A 134 13.55 16.22 -2.07
C SER A 134 13.10 17.37 -1.18
N SER A 135 13.64 18.57 -1.40
CA SER A 135 13.30 19.76 -0.60
C SER A 135 13.17 21.00 -1.47
N TRP A 136 12.11 21.77 -1.25
CA TRP A 136 11.80 22.98 -2.00
C TRP A 136 11.42 24.13 -1.07
N GLN A 137 11.85 25.32 -1.44
CA GLN A 137 11.52 26.58 -0.76
C GLN A 137 10.23 27.15 -1.37
N LEU A 138 9.09 26.95 -0.71
CA LEU A 138 7.77 27.31 -1.24
C LEU A 138 7.26 28.66 -0.71
N HIS A 139 7.57 28.94 0.54
CA HIS A 139 7.20 30.17 1.26
C HIS A 139 8.43 30.87 1.83
N LYS A 140 8.31 32.12 2.28
CA LYS A 140 9.37 32.83 3.04
C LYS A 140 9.22 32.63 4.55
N SER A 141 8.09 32.08 4.97
CA SER A 141 7.71 31.86 6.36
C SER A 141 7.31 30.41 6.57
N ASP A 142 7.39 29.99 7.83
CA ASP A 142 7.11 28.63 8.29
C ASP A 142 5.79 28.05 7.73
N ILE A 143 5.87 26.84 7.17
CA ILE A 143 4.68 26.09 6.76
C ILE A 143 4.02 25.56 8.03
N THR A 144 2.84 26.08 8.36
CA THR A 144 2.13 25.73 9.59
C THR A 144 1.18 24.57 9.42
N ASP A 145 0.71 24.32 8.20
CA ASP A 145 -0.19 23.21 7.91
C ASP A 145 -0.11 22.80 6.43
N ILE A 146 -0.34 21.52 6.16
CA ILE A 146 -0.33 20.94 4.82
C ILE A 146 -1.51 19.99 4.66
N TRP A 147 -2.21 20.13 3.54
CA TRP A 147 -3.17 19.13 3.08
C TRP A 147 -2.80 18.67 1.68
N SER A 148 -3.03 17.40 1.37
CA SER A 148 -2.65 16.85 0.07
C SER A 148 -3.56 15.71 -0.37
N ASP A 149 -3.73 15.61 -1.69
CA ASP A 149 -4.37 14.46 -2.34
C ASP A 149 -3.57 14.01 -3.57
N ASP A 150 -4.07 13.07 -4.37
CA ASP A 150 -3.33 12.51 -5.51
C ASP A 150 -2.81 13.54 -6.53
N LYS A 151 -3.39 14.74 -6.61
CA LYS A 151 -3.07 15.73 -7.65
C LYS A 151 -2.39 16.98 -7.12
N ILE A 152 -2.70 17.40 -5.90
CA ILE A 152 -2.27 18.69 -5.38
C ILE A 152 -1.70 18.62 -3.97
N ILE A 153 -0.93 19.66 -3.64
CA ILE A 153 -0.45 19.95 -2.30
C ILE A 153 -0.94 21.37 -1.97
N CYS A 154 -1.58 21.53 -0.82
CA CYS A 154 -2.02 22.82 -0.31
C CYS A 154 -1.19 23.15 0.93
N THR A 155 -0.55 24.32 0.94
CA THR A 155 0.33 24.75 2.03
C THR A 155 -0.20 26.04 2.65
N SER A 156 -0.15 26.14 3.98
CA SER A 156 -0.59 27.31 4.73
C SER A 156 0.54 27.86 5.61
N THR A 157 0.55 29.18 5.81
CA THR A 157 1.52 29.87 6.67
C THR A 157 0.85 31.02 7.40
N LYS A 158 1.26 31.29 8.66
CA LYS A 158 0.74 32.42 9.45
C LYS A 158 0.98 33.81 8.84
N LYS A 159 1.93 33.95 7.90
CA LYS A 159 2.41 35.26 7.42
C LYS A 159 2.10 35.55 5.95
N GLU A 160 1.83 34.54 5.15
CA GLU A 160 1.56 34.62 3.71
C GLU A 160 0.20 34.00 3.37
N GLU A 161 -0.25 34.21 2.14
CA GLU A 161 -1.44 33.55 1.60
C GLU A 161 -1.18 32.03 1.43
N PRO A 162 -2.18 31.18 1.69
CA PRO A 162 -2.09 29.77 1.36
C PRO A 162 -1.93 29.57 -0.14
N LYS A 163 -1.19 28.53 -0.51
CA LYS A 163 -0.88 28.22 -1.91
C LYS A 163 -1.27 26.81 -2.27
N VAL A 164 -1.60 26.63 -3.53
CA VAL A 164 -1.89 25.33 -4.14
C VAL A 164 -0.81 25.00 -5.14
N TRP A 165 -0.29 23.79 -5.06
CA TRP A 165 0.78 23.27 -5.90
C TRP A 165 0.32 22.02 -6.63
N GLN A 166 0.71 21.88 -7.89
CA GLN A 166 0.53 20.66 -8.65
C GLN A 166 1.58 19.64 -8.22
N LYS A 167 1.16 18.41 -7.95
CA LYS A 167 2.09 17.30 -7.81
C LYS A 167 2.66 16.95 -9.17
N GLU A 168 3.99 16.95 -9.26
CA GLU A 168 4.70 16.39 -10.39
C GLU A 168 5.58 15.25 -9.89
N GLN A 169 5.70 14.19 -10.70
CA GLN A 169 6.50 13.04 -10.35
C GLN A 169 7.99 13.40 -10.47
N ASP A 170 8.72 13.28 -9.37
CA ASP A 170 10.17 13.46 -9.27
C ASP A 170 10.69 14.89 -9.65
N THR A 171 9.81 15.89 -9.73
CA THR A 171 10.17 17.31 -9.95
C THR A 171 9.59 18.22 -8.86
N ALA A 172 10.02 19.48 -8.86
CA ALA A 172 9.51 20.48 -7.93
C ALA A 172 8.01 20.75 -8.17
N PRO A 173 7.17 20.84 -7.13
CA PRO A 173 5.77 21.21 -7.28
C PRO A 173 5.63 22.57 -7.98
N SER A 174 4.73 22.67 -8.95
CA SER A 174 4.46 23.91 -9.68
C SER A 174 3.29 24.67 -9.04
N GLU A 175 3.42 25.99 -8.86
CA GLU A 175 2.37 26.82 -8.24
C GLU A 175 1.14 26.87 -9.17
N LEU A 176 0.01 26.32 -8.71
CA LEU A 176 -1.27 26.34 -9.43
C LEU A 176 -2.08 27.59 -9.12
N ALA A 177 -2.16 27.96 -7.84
CA ALA A 177 -2.99 29.06 -7.38
C ALA A 177 -2.52 29.64 -6.05
N ARG A 178 -2.91 30.90 -5.81
CA ARG A 178 -2.84 31.57 -4.51
C ARG A 178 -4.25 31.78 -4.00
N LEU A 179 -4.51 31.34 -2.77
CA LEU A 179 -5.83 31.38 -2.16
C LEU A 179 -6.02 32.71 -1.44
N ASP A 180 -6.28 33.75 -2.22
CA ASP A 180 -6.40 35.13 -1.73
C ASP A 180 -7.84 35.43 -1.27
N GLY A 181 -8.03 36.44 -0.41
CA GLY A 181 -9.36 37.03 -0.16
C GLY A 181 -9.74 37.30 1.31
N ILE A 182 -9.36 36.43 2.25
CA ILE A 182 -9.81 36.54 3.66
C ILE A 182 -8.64 36.72 4.65
N GLY A 183 -7.40 36.62 4.16
CA GLY A 183 -6.19 36.95 4.93
C GLY A 183 -5.21 35.79 5.00
N LYS A 184 -4.34 35.83 6.02
CA LYS A 184 -3.26 34.87 6.22
C LYS A 184 -3.83 33.60 6.87
N GLY A 185 -3.53 32.44 6.28
CA GLY A 185 -4.06 31.14 6.73
C GLY A 185 -3.27 30.57 7.91
N GLY A 186 -3.92 29.81 8.79
CA GLY A 186 -3.26 29.07 9.87
C GLY A 186 -3.34 27.57 9.64
N VAL A 187 -4.55 27.10 9.32
CA VAL A 187 -4.92 25.68 9.19
C VAL A 187 -5.54 25.47 7.80
N ILE A 188 -5.30 24.34 7.17
CA ILE A 188 -5.80 24.01 5.83
C ILE A 188 -6.28 22.57 5.77
N THR A 189 -7.42 22.36 5.12
CA THR A 189 -7.95 21.02 4.83
C THR A 189 -8.65 21.06 3.48
N GLY A 190 -9.05 19.92 2.96
CA GLY A 190 -9.66 19.84 1.63
C GLY A 190 -10.49 18.59 1.43
N ASN A 191 -11.32 18.66 0.40
CA ASN A 191 -12.10 17.55 -0.12
C ASN A 191 -12.03 17.55 -1.66
N PRO A 192 -12.64 16.56 -2.35
CA PRO A 192 -12.63 16.52 -3.82
C PRO A 192 -13.13 17.78 -4.53
N LYS A 193 -14.00 18.60 -3.91
CA LYS A 193 -14.64 19.77 -4.53
C LYS A 193 -14.06 21.12 -4.08
N SER A 194 -13.50 21.18 -2.88
CA SER A 194 -13.16 22.44 -2.22
C SER A 194 -11.91 22.34 -1.36
N VAL A 195 -11.21 23.46 -1.22
CA VAL A 195 -10.12 23.65 -0.25
C VAL A 195 -10.60 24.65 0.79
N LEU A 196 -10.39 24.32 2.07
CA LEU A 196 -10.85 25.11 3.21
C LEU A 196 -9.66 25.66 3.98
N VAL A 197 -9.63 26.97 4.18
CA VAL A 197 -8.54 27.67 4.86
C VAL A 197 -9.09 28.35 6.11
N GLY A 198 -8.60 27.92 7.26
CA GLY A 198 -8.88 28.52 8.55
C GLY A 198 -7.91 29.66 8.84
N THR A 199 -8.44 30.83 9.17
CA THR A 199 -7.65 32.02 9.54
C THR A 199 -7.40 32.09 11.04
N SER A 200 -6.46 32.95 11.46
CA SER A 200 -6.19 33.18 12.90
C SER A 200 -7.36 33.82 13.65
N THR A 201 -8.34 34.40 12.95
CA THR A 201 -9.54 35.01 13.54
C THR A 201 -10.69 34.03 13.72
N GLY A 202 -10.55 32.79 13.23
CA GLY A 202 -11.60 31.77 13.27
C GLY A 202 -12.50 31.75 12.03
N GLU A 203 -12.30 32.65 11.07
CA GLU A 203 -13.04 32.60 9.80
C GLU A 203 -12.47 31.48 8.91
N ILE A 204 -13.35 30.76 8.22
CA ILE A 204 -12.99 29.67 7.32
C ILE A 204 -13.38 30.04 5.89
N ALA A 205 -12.38 30.20 5.04
CA ALA A 205 -12.56 30.47 3.62
C ALA A 205 -12.73 29.16 2.85
N VAL A 206 -13.79 29.06 2.04
CA VAL A 206 -14.07 27.89 1.19
C VAL A 206 -13.77 28.24 -0.26
N TYR A 207 -12.78 27.59 -0.84
CA TYR A 207 -12.35 27.79 -2.22
C TYR A 207 -12.84 26.65 -3.11
N ASN A 208 -13.35 26.97 -4.29
CA ASN A 208 -13.71 25.96 -5.28
C ASN A 208 -12.44 25.40 -5.94
N ARG A 209 -12.30 24.08 -5.98
CA ARG A 209 -11.11 23.43 -6.52
C ARG A 209 -11.01 23.50 -8.06
N ALA A 210 -12.12 23.75 -8.75
CA ALA A 210 -12.15 23.81 -10.21
C ALA A 210 -11.46 25.08 -10.75
N ASP A 211 -11.62 26.21 -10.05
CA ASP A 211 -11.16 27.53 -10.49
C ASP A 211 -10.38 28.32 -9.43
N TRP A 212 -10.23 27.75 -8.23
CA TRP A 212 -9.56 28.36 -7.06
C TRP A 212 -10.21 29.67 -6.59
N SER A 213 -11.46 29.92 -6.99
CA SER A 213 -12.20 31.10 -6.56
C SER A 213 -12.77 30.91 -5.14
N LEU A 214 -12.86 32.02 -4.40
CA LEU A 214 -13.52 32.03 -3.10
C LEU A 214 -15.03 31.84 -3.28
N ALA A 215 -15.53 30.67 -2.84
CA ALA A 215 -16.95 30.32 -2.94
C ALA A 215 -17.77 30.92 -1.78
N SER A 216 -17.27 30.80 -0.54
CA SER A 216 -17.95 31.30 0.65
C SER A 216 -16.98 31.54 1.82
N THR A 217 -17.46 32.26 2.84
CA THR A 217 -16.76 32.44 4.12
C THR A 217 -17.66 31.98 5.24
N LEU A 218 -17.22 30.97 5.99
CA LEU A 218 -17.90 30.47 7.17
C LEU A 218 -17.41 31.24 8.39
N LYS A 219 -18.33 31.84 9.13
CA LYS A 219 -18.03 32.65 10.32
C LYS A 219 -18.84 32.13 11.49
N SER A 220 -18.16 31.52 12.46
CA SER A 220 -18.80 31.18 13.73
C SER A 220 -18.97 32.44 14.58
N ASP A 221 -19.99 32.44 15.42
CA ASP A 221 -20.16 33.44 16.48
C ASP A 221 -18.98 33.40 17.48
N ILE A 222 -18.27 32.26 17.55
CA ILE A 222 -17.13 32.02 18.42
C ILE A 222 -15.85 32.44 17.69
N SER A 223 -15.44 33.71 17.84
CA SER A 223 -14.18 34.20 17.25
C SER A 223 -12.96 33.72 18.04
N ASN A 224 -12.40 32.59 17.64
CA ASN A 224 -11.18 32.02 18.22
C ASN A 224 -10.26 31.45 17.14
N SER A 225 -8.97 31.39 17.41
CA SER A 225 -8.02 30.73 16.49
C SER A 225 -8.37 29.26 16.35
N LEU A 226 -8.38 28.79 15.11
CA LEU A 226 -8.52 27.37 14.80
C LEU A 226 -7.24 26.62 15.15
N SER A 227 -7.39 25.41 15.66
CA SER A 227 -6.27 24.48 15.92
C SER A 227 -6.18 23.40 14.85
N SER A 228 -7.31 22.85 14.41
CA SER A 228 -7.37 21.78 13.42
C SER A 228 -8.72 21.78 12.71
N MET A 229 -8.77 21.20 11.51
CA MET A 229 -9.97 21.06 10.70
C MET A 229 -9.97 19.71 9.99
N TRP A 230 -11.16 19.11 9.90
CA TRP A 230 -11.41 17.93 9.07
C TRP A 230 -12.65 18.17 8.22
N ALA A 231 -12.65 17.74 6.96
CA ALA A 231 -13.78 17.92 6.07
C ALA A 231 -14.00 16.70 5.17
N ASN A 232 -15.27 16.39 4.89
CA ASN A 232 -15.67 15.54 3.78
C ASN A 232 -16.41 16.39 2.72
N ASN A 233 -17.18 15.75 1.84
CA ASN A 233 -17.94 16.43 0.79
C ASN A 233 -19.15 17.26 1.29
N PHE A 234 -19.59 17.06 2.53
CA PHE A 234 -20.85 17.59 3.07
C PHE A 234 -20.68 18.38 4.36
N TYR A 235 -19.72 17.98 5.20
CA TYR A 235 -19.50 18.45 6.54
C TYR A 235 -18.06 18.95 6.71
N LEU A 236 -17.94 19.98 7.53
CA LEU A 236 -16.67 20.47 8.07
C LEU A 236 -16.75 20.47 9.58
N PHE A 237 -15.74 19.88 10.21
CA PHE A 237 -15.47 19.96 11.63
C PHE A 237 -14.30 20.89 11.85
N ALA A 238 -14.52 21.98 12.58
CA ALA A 238 -13.49 22.96 12.86
C ALA A 238 -13.31 23.11 14.37
N ALA A 239 -12.11 22.78 14.85
CA ALA A 239 -11.74 22.85 16.25
C ALA A 239 -11.05 24.18 16.56
N THR A 240 -11.46 24.81 17.66
CA THR A 240 -10.84 26.03 18.18
C THR A 240 -9.87 25.71 19.31
N THR A 241 -8.89 26.60 19.50
CA THR A 241 -7.97 26.52 20.66
C THR A 241 -8.68 26.74 22.00
N SER A 242 -9.92 27.26 22.00
CA SER A 242 -10.76 27.45 23.18
C SER A 242 -11.60 26.23 23.57
N GLY A 243 -11.45 25.10 22.86
CA GLY A 243 -12.12 23.85 23.20
C GLY A 243 -13.54 23.71 22.63
N PHE A 244 -13.85 24.47 21.58
CA PHE A 244 -15.09 24.32 20.83
C PHE A 244 -14.84 23.56 19.53
N LEU A 245 -15.72 22.62 19.25
CA LEU A 245 -15.82 21.96 17.95
C LEU A 245 -17.08 22.47 17.25
N THR A 246 -16.90 23.20 16.14
CA THR A 246 -18.02 23.69 15.31
C THR A 246 -18.23 22.75 14.13
N VAL A 247 -19.51 22.51 13.80
CA VAL A 247 -19.92 21.61 12.71
C VAL A 247 -20.67 22.42 11.67
N TRP A 248 -20.28 22.29 10.41
CA TRP A 248 -20.82 23.07 9.29
C TRP A 248 -21.37 22.18 8.20
N ASP A 249 -22.50 22.58 7.61
CA ASP A 249 -22.96 22.04 6.32
C ASP A 249 -22.28 22.83 5.20
N LEU A 250 -21.41 22.17 4.45
CA LEU A 250 -20.66 22.76 3.34
C LEU A 250 -21.52 23.08 2.11
N LYS A 251 -22.64 22.36 1.93
CA LYS A 251 -23.57 22.61 0.82
C LYS A 251 -24.43 23.84 1.09
N ARG A 252 -24.89 24.02 2.33
CA ARG A 252 -25.68 25.18 2.74
C ARG A 252 -24.82 26.38 3.13
N GLY A 253 -23.58 26.14 3.56
CA GLY A 253 -22.69 27.17 4.12
C GLY A 253 -23.14 27.66 5.50
N GLU A 254 -23.82 26.80 6.27
CA GLU A 254 -24.44 27.15 7.55
C GLU A 254 -23.84 26.33 8.71
N GLU A 255 -23.72 26.95 9.89
CA GLU A 255 -23.33 26.24 11.12
C GLU A 255 -24.49 25.35 11.56
N ILE A 256 -24.24 24.05 11.70
CA ILE A 256 -25.21 23.09 12.24
C ILE A 256 -25.26 23.24 13.77
N GLY A 257 -24.09 23.41 14.39
CA GLY A 257 -23.98 23.66 15.82
C GLY A 257 -22.54 23.57 16.31
N SER A 258 -22.38 23.75 17.62
CA SER A 258 -21.10 23.68 18.30
C SER A 258 -21.15 22.81 19.55
N ILE A 259 -20.02 22.17 19.85
CA ILE A 259 -19.83 21.30 21.00
C ILE A 259 -18.71 21.89 21.84
N ALA A 260 -18.97 22.12 23.12
CA ALA A 260 -17.97 22.57 24.08
C ALA A 260 -17.40 21.36 24.84
N LEU A 261 -16.10 21.10 24.71
CA LEU A 261 -15.42 20.01 25.41
C LEU A 261 -14.86 20.51 26.75
N ASN A 262 -15.74 21.04 27.60
CA ASN A 262 -15.41 21.51 28.97
C ASN A 262 -14.20 22.46 29.07
N GLY A 263 -13.89 23.21 28.01
CA GLY A 263 -12.75 24.14 27.97
C GLY A 263 -11.39 23.49 27.78
N GLN A 264 -11.32 22.18 27.50
CA GLN A 264 -10.07 21.52 27.12
C GLN A 264 -9.59 22.03 25.76
N LYS A 265 -8.31 22.39 25.66
CA LYS A 265 -7.72 22.80 24.38
C LYS A 265 -7.71 21.60 23.43
N ILE A 266 -8.40 21.73 22.29
CA ILE A 266 -8.37 20.75 21.22
C ILE A 266 -7.11 21.00 20.38
N ASN A 267 -6.25 19.99 20.29
CA ASN A 267 -5.04 20.03 19.47
C ASN A 267 -5.33 19.55 18.05
N TRP A 268 -6.09 18.47 17.89
CA TRP A 268 -6.38 17.85 16.60
C TRP A 268 -7.78 17.24 16.53
N VAL A 269 -8.35 17.20 15.33
CA VAL A 269 -9.61 16.51 15.05
C VAL A 269 -9.48 15.65 13.81
N SER A 270 -9.98 14.41 13.90
CA SER A 270 -10.11 13.49 12.77
C SER A 270 -11.44 12.75 12.88
N ALA A 271 -11.95 12.22 11.77
CA ALA A 271 -13.26 11.60 11.73
C ALA A 271 -13.27 10.36 10.83
N ASP A 272 -14.00 9.33 11.25
CA ASP A 272 -14.16 8.05 10.57
C ASP A 272 -15.54 7.46 10.85
N GLN A 273 -16.29 7.15 9.80
CA GLN A 273 -17.65 6.61 9.88
C GLN A 273 -18.53 7.47 10.80
N ASP A 274 -19.11 6.88 11.84
CA ASP A 274 -19.93 7.58 12.83
C ASP A 274 -19.13 8.16 14.01
N ARG A 275 -17.79 8.12 13.96
CA ARG A 275 -16.89 8.45 15.07
C ARG A 275 -16.02 9.66 14.76
N MET A 276 -15.86 10.49 15.77
CA MET A 276 -14.91 11.60 15.81
C MET A 276 -13.82 11.28 16.83
N TYR A 277 -12.58 11.50 16.42
CA TYR A 277 -11.39 11.40 17.27
C TYR A 277 -10.88 12.80 17.57
N ILE A 278 -10.85 13.17 18.85
CA ILE A 278 -10.50 14.52 19.27
C ILE A 278 -9.31 14.44 20.22
N ALA A 279 -8.16 14.96 19.77
CA ALA A 279 -6.95 15.06 20.58
C ALA A 279 -7.02 16.32 21.46
N THR A 280 -6.90 16.16 22.77
CA THR A 280 -6.81 17.27 23.72
C THR A 280 -5.51 17.18 24.51
N SER A 281 -5.20 18.25 25.25
CA SER A 281 -4.07 18.26 26.19
C SER A 281 -4.25 17.35 27.40
N GLU A 282 -5.44 16.79 27.62
CA GLU A 282 -5.76 15.93 28.77
C GLU A 282 -6.09 14.49 28.36
N GLY A 283 -6.51 14.27 27.12
CA GLY A 283 -6.96 12.97 26.67
C GLY A 283 -7.30 12.92 25.18
N ILE A 284 -7.58 11.72 24.70
CA ILE A 284 -8.25 11.50 23.42
C ILE A 284 -9.72 11.23 23.70
N ILE A 285 -10.60 12.09 23.19
CA ILE A 285 -12.05 11.93 23.32
C ILE A 285 -12.56 11.30 22.03
N ILE A 286 -13.24 10.16 22.18
CA ILE A 286 -13.88 9.46 21.07
C ILE A 286 -15.37 9.68 21.22
N THR A 287 -15.97 10.40 20.28
CA THR A 287 -17.38 10.79 20.36
C THR A 287 -18.11 10.43 19.09
N ARG A 288 -19.38 10.05 19.22
CA ARG A 288 -20.34 9.97 18.13
C ARG A 288 -21.09 11.28 18.04
N LEU A 289 -21.22 11.83 16.85
CA LEU A 289 -22.04 13.01 16.61
C LEU A 289 -23.39 12.58 16.08
N SER A 290 -24.45 13.25 16.53
CA SER A 290 -25.81 12.98 16.07
C SER A 290 -26.56 14.28 15.82
N ILE A 291 -27.17 14.40 14.64
CA ILE A 291 -28.03 15.52 14.30
C ILE A 291 -29.46 15.05 14.43
N SER A 292 -30.25 15.71 15.28
CA SER A 292 -31.65 15.34 15.52
C SER A 292 -31.80 13.86 15.96
N GLY A 293 -30.82 13.37 16.72
CA GLY A 293 -30.79 11.99 17.23
C GLY A 293 -30.28 10.92 16.25
N ILE A 294 -29.98 11.28 14.99
CA ILE A 294 -29.44 10.35 13.99
C ILE A 294 -27.90 10.50 13.95
N PRO A 295 -27.13 9.43 14.16
CA PRO A 295 -25.67 9.45 14.02
C PRO A 295 -25.24 9.93 12.63
N ILE A 296 -24.27 10.84 12.58
CA ILE A 296 -23.71 11.30 11.31
C ILE A 296 -22.65 10.30 10.87
N ASP A 297 -22.87 9.61 9.76
CA ASP A 297 -21.79 8.88 9.08
C ASP A 297 -21.01 9.85 8.18
N VAL A 298 -19.82 10.23 8.64
CA VAL A 298 -18.92 11.15 7.96
C VAL A 298 -18.14 10.49 6.80
N SER A 299 -18.13 9.16 6.72
CA SER A 299 -17.47 8.43 5.63
C SER A 299 -18.42 8.16 4.45
N SER A 300 -19.72 8.41 4.60
CA SER A 300 -20.67 8.24 3.51
C SER A 300 -20.45 9.25 2.38
N ASP A 301 -20.40 8.74 1.14
CA ASP A 301 -20.36 9.54 -0.08
C ASP A 301 -21.72 10.17 -0.44
N GLU A 302 -22.79 9.76 0.25
CA GLU A 302 -24.12 10.30 0.04
C GLU A 302 -24.43 11.37 1.08
N PRO A 303 -24.98 12.53 0.66
CA PRO A 303 -25.46 13.50 1.63
C PRO A 303 -26.50 12.80 2.48
N HIS A 304 -26.38 12.87 3.80
CA HIS A 304 -27.51 12.56 4.64
C HIS A 304 -28.65 13.49 4.23
N VAL A 305 -29.59 12.95 3.47
CA VAL A 305 -30.82 13.64 3.14
C VAL A 305 -31.53 13.74 4.46
N TRP A 306 -31.48 14.92 5.07
CA TRP A 306 -32.42 15.28 6.12
C TRP A 306 -33.80 15.28 5.46
N THR A 307 -34.38 14.10 5.31
CA THR A 307 -35.83 13.99 5.27
C THR A 307 -36.22 14.62 6.59
N ASP A 308 -36.80 15.81 6.55
CA ASP A 308 -37.41 16.45 7.70
C ASP A 308 -38.20 15.36 8.42
N SER A 309 -37.63 14.82 9.50
CA SER A 309 -38.24 13.79 10.35
C SER A 309 -39.31 14.43 11.23
N LEU A 310 -39.99 15.44 10.69
CA LEU A 310 -41.34 15.70 11.06
C LEU A 310 -42.11 14.52 10.50
N LEU A 311 -42.54 13.62 11.39
CA LEU A 311 -43.74 12.81 11.18
C LEU A 311 -44.70 13.70 10.40
N LYS A 312 -44.85 13.45 9.11
CA LYS A 312 -45.64 14.35 8.29
C LYS A 312 -47.06 14.22 8.83
N THR A 313 -47.56 15.32 9.37
CA THR A 313 -48.83 15.31 10.11
C THR A 313 -50.01 15.00 9.18
N SER A 314 -49.81 15.17 7.87
CA SER A 314 -50.75 14.82 6.82
C SER A 314 -50.38 13.48 6.17
N PRO A 315 -51.30 12.49 6.16
CA PRO A 315 -51.12 11.25 5.40
C PRO A 315 -50.84 11.48 3.91
N TYR A 316 -51.39 12.55 3.33
CA TYR A 316 -51.21 12.86 1.91
C TYR A 316 -49.78 13.30 1.59
N ASP A 317 -49.09 13.97 2.52
CA ASP A 317 -47.72 14.41 2.29
C ASP A 317 -46.75 13.22 2.35
N VAL A 318 -47.09 12.19 3.13
CA VAL A 318 -46.37 10.91 3.17
C VAL A 318 -46.55 10.19 1.84
N LEU A 319 -47.79 10.05 1.37
CA LEU A 319 -48.11 9.42 0.09
C LEU A 319 -47.45 10.16 -1.08
N GLU A 320 -47.47 11.50 -1.10
CA GLU A 320 -46.83 12.30 -2.14
C GLU A 320 -45.32 12.07 -2.19
N SER A 321 -44.65 12.02 -1.03
CA SER A 321 -43.21 11.72 -1.00
C SER A 321 -42.88 10.31 -1.46
N ALA A 322 -43.68 9.32 -1.08
CA ALA A 322 -43.52 7.96 -1.60
C ALA A 322 -43.72 7.90 -3.12
N LEU A 323 -44.72 8.62 -3.66
CA LEU A 323 -44.97 8.73 -5.11
C LEU A 323 -43.85 9.48 -5.85
N GLN A 324 -43.22 10.48 -5.24
CA GLN A 324 -42.06 11.17 -5.85
C GLN A 324 -40.86 10.23 -5.97
N LEU A 325 -40.58 9.42 -4.93
CA LEU A 325 -39.54 8.41 -4.99
C LEU A 325 -39.88 7.29 -5.97
N GLU A 326 -41.14 6.87 -6.05
CA GLU A 326 -41.61 5.94 -7.07
C GLU A 326 -41.30 6.44 -8.49
N LYS A 327 -41.69 7.69 -8.83
CA LYS A 327 -41.43 8.28 -10.15
C LYS A 327 -39.96 8.33 -10.47
N LYS A 328 -39.13 8.71 -9.50
CA LYS A 328 -37.68 8.74 -9.64
C LYS A 328 -37.10 7.33 -9.84
N GLY A 329 -37.64 6.34 -9.14
CA GLY A 329 -37.33 4.93 -9.34
C GLY A 329 -37.69 4.47 -10.76
N ASP A 330 -38.86 4.85 -11.26
CA ASP A 330 -39.33 4.54 -12.61
C ASP A 330 -38.44 5.17 -13.69
N GLU A 331 -38.06 6.45 -13.53
CA GLU A 331 -37.12 7.14 -14.42
C GLU A 331 -35.79 6.38 -14.49
N ARG A 332 -35.20 6.06 -13.33
CA ARG A 332 -33.94 5.30 -13.28
C ARG A 332 -34.05 3.89 -13.82
N TYR A 333 -35.19 3.24 -13.61
CA TYR A 333 -35.48 1.92 -14.17
C TYR A 333 -35.53 1.98 -15.71
N GLN A 334 -36.16 3.02 -16.28
CA GLN A 334 -36.19 3.24 -17.73
C GLN A 334 -34.81 3.56 -18.31
N GLU A 335 -33.96 4.27 -17.56
CA GLU A 335 -32.57 4.55 -17.93
C GLU A 335 -31.65 3.33 -17.80
N GLY A 336 -32.11 2.22 -17.22
CA GLY A 336 -31.34 1.00 -17.02
C GLY A 336 -30.50 0.99 -15.73
N PHE A 337 -30.66 1.97 -14.84
CA PHE A 337 -30.00 2.03 -13.54
C PHE A 337 -30.74 1.21 -12.47
N PHE A 338 -30.87 -0.10 -12.71
CA PHE A 338 -31.71 -0.99 -11.90
C PHE A 338 -31.37 -1.03 -10.41
N HIS A 339 -30.09 -0.95 -10.04
CA HIS A 339 -29.71 -0.94 -8.61
C HIS A 339 -30.16 0.35 -7.91
N LYS A 340 -30.06 1.49 -8.58
CA LYS A 340 -30.51 2.78 -8.04
C LYS A 340 -32.03 2.85 -7.96
N SER A 341 -32.75 2.22 -8.90
CA SER A 341 -34.21 2.15 -8.83
C SER A 341 -34.67 1.26 -7.67
N VAL A 342 -33.98 0.14 -7.38
CA VAL A 342 -34.23 -0.67 -6.17
C VAL A 342 -34.15 0.19 -4.91
N ILE A 343 -33.08 0.98 -4.75
CA ILE A 343 -32.89 1.85 -3.58
C ILE A 343 -34.02 2.87 -3.44
N ASP A 344 -34.44 3.52 -4.53
CA ASP A 344 -35.54 4.49 -4.46
C ASP A 344 -36.88 3.82 -4.10
N TYR A 345 -37.17 2.61 -4.63
CA TYR A 345 -38.39 1.87 -4.27
C TYR A 345 -38.36 1.37 -2.81
N GLU A 346 -37.22 0.88 -2.33
CA GLU A 346 -37.05 0.51 -0.91
C GLU A 346 -37.22 1.73 0.00
N SER A 347 -36.66 2.87 -0.38
CA SER A 347 -36.82 4.13 0.35
C SER A 347 -38.29 4.57 0.36
N ALA A 348 -39.00 4.43 -0.76
CA ALA A 348 -40.43 4.73 -0.83
C ALA A 348 -41.25 3.82 0.10
N LEU A 349 -40.97 2.51 0.12
CA LEU A 349 -41.60 1.56 1.04
C LEU A 349 -41.27 1.90 2.51
N GLN A 350 -40.03 2.25 2.80
CA GLN A 350 -39.58 2.62 4.13
C GLN A 350 -40.36 3.85 4.65
N ILE A 351 -40.57 4.87 3.81
CA ILE A 351 -41.42 6.03 4.16
C ILE A 351 -42.84 5.58 4.56
N LEU A 352 -43.43 4.63 3.83
CA LEU A 352 -44.77 4.11 4.16
C LEU A 352 -44.78 3.28 5.46
N ILE A 353 -43.69 2.56 5.74
CA ILE A 353 -43.54 1.77 6.98
C ILE A 353 -43.39 2.70 8.19
N ASP A 354 -42.49 3.67 8.11
CA ASP A 354 -42.16 4.58 9.22
C ASP A 354 -43.33 5.48 9.59
N ASN A 355 -44.17 5.84 8.62
CA ASN A 355 -45.33 6.71 8.82
C ASN A 355 -46.66 5.94 8.93
N THR A 356 -46.60 4.66 9.35
CA THR A 356 -47.78 3.80 9.53
C THR A 356 -48.90 4.48 10.33
N HIS A 357 -48.56 5.26 11.36
CA HIS A 357 -49.54 5.93 12.21
C HIS A 357 -50.33 7.04 11.50
N ALA A 358 -49.66 7.86 10.67
CA ALA A 358 -50.33 8.91 9.90
C ALA A 358 -51.23 8.28 8.82
N LEU A 359 -50.78 7.17 8.22
CA LEU A 359 -51.48 6.48 7.14
C LEU A 359 -52.69 5.64 7.60
N LEU A 360 -52.98 5.57 8.92
CA LEU A 360 -54.20 4.92 9.41
C LEU A 360 -55.48 5.60 8.92
N GLU A 361 -55.40 6.88 8.53
CA GLU A 361 -56.53 7.63 7.96
C GLU A 361 -56.83 7.27 6.50
N VAL A 362 -55.86 6.68 5.79
CA VAL A 362 -55.92 6.31 4.35
C VAL A 362 -55.38 4.89 4.13
N PRO A 363 -55.98 3.86 4.76
CA PRO A 363 -55.43 2.51 4.77
C PRO A 363 -55.48 1.84 3.39
N ASP A 364 -56.50 2.16 2.57
CA ASP A 364 -56.67 1.56 1.25
C ASP A 364 -55.65 2.11 0.25
N GLU A 365 -55.40 3.43 0.26
CA GLU A 365 -54.38 4.08 -0.58
C GLU A 365 -52.97 3.63 -0.20
N ARG A 366 -52.70 3.51 1.10
CA ARG A 366 -51.44 2.94 1.59
C ARG A 366 -51.24 1.52 1.07
N GLN A 367 -52.24 0.66 1.22
CA GLN A 367 -52.14 -0.74 0.82
C GLN A 367 -51.92 -0.84 -0.69
N PHE A 368 -52.69 -0.09 -1.47
CA PHE A 368 -52.54 -0.02 -2.92
C PHE A 368 -51.11 0.38 -3.33
N LEU A 369 -50.59 1.48 -2.79
CA LEU A 369 -49.24 1.96 -3.10
C LEU A 369 -48.15 0.98 -2.65
N THR A 370 -48.34 0.34 -1.50
CA THR A 370 -47.43 -0.69 -0.98
C THR A 370 -47.36 -1.89 -1.93
N ASP A 371 -48.52 -2.38 -2.38
CA ASP A 371 -48.60 -3.50 -3.33
C ASP A 371 -47.96 -3.15 -4.68
N GLU A 372 -48.19 -1.92 -5.16
CA GLU A 372 -47.60 -1.44 -6.41
C GLU A 372 -46.07 -1.30 -6.33
N LEU A 373 -45.57 -0.70 -5.24
CA LEU A 373 -44.13 -0.59 -4.97
C LEU A 373 -43.48 -1.96 -4.82
N ASN A 374 -44.11 -2.93 -4.15
CA ASN A 374 -43.59 -4.29 -4.03
C ASN A 374 -43.45 -4.98 -5.39
N VAL A 375 -44.42 -4.78 -6.31
CA VAL A 375 -44.33 -5.32 -7.68
C VAL A 375 -43.22 -4.64 -8.47
N ARG A 376 -43.06 -3.32 -8.36
CA ARG A 376 -41.98 -2.58 -9.03
C ARG A 376 -40.60 -2.96 -8.50
N LEU A 377 -40.45 -3.01 -7.18
CA LEU A 377 -39.23 -3.43 -6.49
C LEU A 377 -38.84 -4.85 -6.91
N SER A 378 -39.79 -5.78 -6.95
CA SER A 378 -39.56 -7.16 -7.38
C SER A 378 -38.96 -7.23 -8.79
N LYS A 379 -39.55 -6.51 -9.75
CA LYS A 379 -39.03 -6.44 -11.13
C LYS A 379 -37.65 -5.79 -11.20
N ALA A 380 -37.43 -4.71 -10.46
CA ALA A 380 -36.16 -3.99 -10.40
C ALA A 380 -35.04 -4.86 -9.82
N LEU A 381 -35.32 -5.61 -8.73
CA LEU A 381 -34.39 -6.56 -8.14
C LEU A 381 -33.98 -7.64 -9.13
N LEU A 382 -34.94 -8.26 -9.83
CA LEU A 382 -34.64 -9.26 -10.86
C LEU A 382 -33.78 -8.70 -11.99
N LYS A 383 -34.13 -7.53 -12.53
CA LYS A 383 -33.34 -6.86 -13.57
C LYS A 383 -31.94 -6.48 -13.10
N SER A 384 -31.81 -5.98 -11.88
CA SER A 384 -30.53 -5.65 -11.26
C SER A 384 -29.65 -6.88 -11.18
N LYS A 385 -30.18 -8.03 -10.71
CA LYS A 385 -29.43 -9.29 -10.62
C LYS A 385 -29.07 -9.88 -11.98
N ILE A 386 -29.95 -9.77 -12.98
CA ILE A 386 -29.64 -10.17 -14.36
C ILE A 386 -28.45 -9.36 -14.87
N ASN A 387 -28.47 -8.03 -14.69
CA ASN A 387 -27.39 -7.15 -15.15
C ASN A 387 -26.07 -7.41 -14.40
N GLU A 388 -26.13 -7.65 -13.09
CA GLU A 388 -24.97 -8.02 -12.26
C GLU A 388 -24.31 -9.30 -12.79
N ILE A 389 -25.08 -10.36 -13.06
CA ILE A 389 -24.54 -11.61 -13.61
C ILE A 389 -23.98 -11.40 -15.02
N GLN A 390 -24.62 -10.59 -15.86
CA GLN A 390 -24.11 -10.29 -17.20
C GLN A 390 -22.76 -9.57 -17.16
N THR A 391 -22.60 -8.62 -16.23
CA THR A 391 -21.32 -7.94 -16.02
C THR A 391 -20.25 -8.91 -15.52
N LEU A 392 -20.57 -9.76 -14.54
CA LEU A 392 -19.67 -10.82 -14.08
C LEU A 392 -19.32 -11.81 -15.20
N SER A 393 -20.28 -12.15 -16.06
CA SER A 393 -20.07 -13.02 -17.21
C SER A 393 -19.06 -12.42 -18.19
N GLU A 394 -19.15 -11.11 -18.44
CA GLU A 394 -18.20 -10.40 -19.30
C GLU A 394 -16.79 -10.39 -18.68
N GLU A 395 -16.68 -10.10 -17.38
CA GLU A 395 -15.39 -10.14 -16.68
C GLU A 395 -14.73 -11.52 -16.70
N ILE A 396 -15.53 -12.57 -16.48
CA ILE A 396 -15.04 -13.94 -16.49
C ILE A 396 -14.65 -14.39 -17.90
N ARG A 397 -15.39 -13.94 -18.91
CA ARG A 397 -15.03 -14.15 -20.31
C ARG A 397 -13.72 -13.45 -20.64
N GLN A 398 -13.53 -12.19 -20.24
CA GLN A 398 -12.28 -11.46 -20.42
C GLN A 398 -11.10 -12.17 -19.74
N LEU A 399 -11.28 -12.65 -18.51
CA LEU A 399 -10.27 -13.44 -17.81
C LEU A 399 -9.96 -14.75 -18.57
N THR A 400 -10.98 -15.40 -19.12
CA THR A 400 -10.80 -16.61 -19.92
C THR A 400 -10.07 -16.32 -21.22
N GLU A 401 -10.38 -15.23 -21.91
CA GLU A 401 -9.67 -14.76 -23.10
C GLU A 401 -8.22 -14.38 -22.78
N GLU A 402 -7.94 -13.73 -21.65
CA GLU A 402 -6.58 -13.48 -21.18
C GLU A 402 -5.80 -14.79 -20.97
N LEU A 403 -6.42 -15.78 -20.33
CA LEU A 403 -5.82 -17.10 -20.12
C LEU A 403 -5.62 -17.88 -21.42
N GLU A 404 -6.51 -17.73 -22.41
CA GLU A 404 -6.44 -18.46 -23.67
C GLU A 404 -5.51 -17.82 -24.68
N VAL A 405 -5.62 -16.50 -24.85
CA VAL A 405 -4.89 -15.74 -25.87
C VAL A 405 -3.54 -15.29 -25.34
N ARG A 406 -3.52 -14.67 -24.15
CA ARG A 406 -2.30 -14.07 -23.60
C ARG A 406 -1.50 -15.01 -22.70
N LYS A 407 -2.11 -16.11 -22.24
CA LYS A 407 -1.47 -17.10 -21.34
C LYS A 407 -0.84 -16.44 -20.09
N ARG A 408 -1.42 -15.33 -19.67
CA ARG A 408 -1.04 -14.53 -18.50
C ARG A 408 -2.31 -13.87 -17.96
N THR A 409 -2.36 -13.61 -16.67
CA THR A 409 -3.43 -12.81 -16.07
C THR A 409 -2.87 -11.47 -15.64
N ASP A 410 -3.47 -10.38 -16.10
CA ASP A 410 -3.09 -9.04 -15.66
C ASP A 410 -3.63 -8.77 -14.21
N ARG A 411 -4.60 -9.59 -13.76
CA ARG A 411 -5.13 -9.58 -12.39
C ARG A 411 -4.23 -10.37 -11.41
N ASP A 412 -4.11 -9.86 -10.19
CA ASP A 412 -3.42 -10.54 -9.10
C ASP A 412 -4.21 -11.78 -8.60
N ILE A 413 -3.54 -12.63 -7.83
CA ILE A 413 -4.15 -13.87 -7.32
C ILE A 413 -5.39 -13.56 -6.46
N LYS A 414 -5.28 -12.56 -5.58
CA LYS A 414 -6.36 -12.20 -4.67
C LYS A 414 -7.53 -11.61 -5.43
N GLY A 415 -7.30 -10.82 -6.48
CA GLY A 415 -8.34 -10.28 -7.34
C GLY A 415 -9.16 -11.37 -8.04
N VAL A 416 -8.50 -12.42 -8.56
CA VAL A 416 -9.20 -13.55 -9.17
C VAL A 416 -9.99 -14.37 -8.13
N GLU A 417 -9.44 -14.60 -6.94
CA GLU A 417 -10.16 -15.27 -5.85
C GLU A 417 -11.38 -14.48 -5.35
N LYS A 418 -11.26 -13.14 -5.27
CA LYS A 418 -12.39 -12.25 -4.99
C LYS A 418 -13.47 -12.36 -6.06
N LEU A 419 -13.08 -12.36 -7.34
CA LEU A 419 -14.02 -12.54 -8.46
C LEU A 419 -14.77 -13.87 -8.36
N TRP A 420 -14.09 -14.97 -8.05
CA TRP A 420 -14.70 -16.29 -7.87
C TRP A 420 -15.67 -16.34 -6.69
N THR A 421 -15.28 -15.72 -5.57
CA THR A 421 -16.13 -15.67 -4.38
C THR A 421 -17.38 -14.83 -4.63
N LEU A 422 -17.22 -13.68 -5.30
CA LEU A 422 -18.32 -12.81 -5.70
C LEU A 422 -19.27 -13.54 -6.67
N ALA A 423 -18.75 -14.12 -7.75
CA ALA A 423 -19.53 -14.88 -8.72
C ALA A 423 -20.31 -16.03 -8.08
N GLY A 424 -19.65 -16.81 -7.21
CA GLY A 424 -20.28 -17.91 -6.49
C GLY A 424 -21.38 -17.45 -5.51
N ARG A 425 -21.18 -16.29 -4.87
CA ARG A 425 -22.19 -15.67 -4.00
C ARG A 425 -23.38 -15.16 -4.80
N THR A 426 -23.14 -14.38 -5.85
CA THR A 426 -24.19 -13.82 -6.71
C THR A 426 -25.04 -14.91 -7.34
N VAL A 427 -24.44 -16.02 -7.79
CA VAL A 427 -25.20 -17.18 -8.31
C VAL A 427 -26.15 -17.77 -7.27
N LYS A 428 -25.70 -17.93 -6.02
CA LYS A 428 -26.55 -18.46 -4.94
C LYS A 428 -27.69 -17.50 -4.60
N GLU A 429 -27.38 -16.22 -4.43
CA GLU A 429 -28.38 -15.19 -4.15
C GLU A 429 -29.42 -15.09 -5.27
N SER A 430 -29.00 -15.12 -6.53
CA SER A 430 -29.88 -15.05 -7.69
C SER A 430 -30.80 -16.26 -7.83
N LYS A 431 -30.34 -17.48 -7.47
CA LYS A 431 -31.21 -18.66 -7.42
C LYS A 431 -32.30 -18.52 -6.36
N VAL A 432 -31.92 -18.11 -5.14
CA VAL A 432 -32.87 -17.90 -4.04
C VAL A 432 -33.89 -16.82 -4.41
N LEU A 433 -33.44 -15.71 -5.02
CA LEU A 433 -34.34 -14.65 -5.48
C LEU A 433 -35.30 -15.15 -6.57
N ALA A 434 -34.80 -15.89 -7.56
CA ALA A 434 -35.64 -16.42 -8.63
C ALA A 434 -36.69 -17.42 -8.12
N GLU A 435 -36.31 -18.27 -7.16
CA GLU A 435 -37.23 -19.21 -6.50
C GLU A 435 -38.30 -18.47 -5.68
N ALA A 436 -37.91 -17.42 -4.94
CA ALA A 436 -38.84 -16.58 -4.19
C ALA A 436 -39.86 -15.86 -5.09
N GLN A 437 -39.50 -15.61 -6.36
CA GLN A 437 -40.32 -14.89 -7.35
C GLN A 437 -40.74 -15.77 -8.54
N ALA A 438 -40.96 -17.07 -8.31
CA ALA A 438 -41.30 -18.05 -9.36
C ALA A 438 -42.58 -17.73 -10.18
N GLY A 439 -43.41 -16.79 -9.72
CA GLY A 439 -44.59 -16.29 -10.43
C GLY A 439 -44.30 -15.28 -11.55
N GLU A 440 -43.10 -14.70 -11.60
CA GLU A 440 -42.76 -13.65 -12.57
C GLU A 440 -41.98 -14.18 -13.79
N MET A 441 -42.26 -13.66 -14.99
CA MET A 441 -41.52 -14.04 -16.20
C MET A 441 -40.00 -13.75 -16.09
N LEU A 442 -39.63 -12.69 -15.37
CA LEU A 442 -38.23 -12.29 -15.17
C LEU A 442 -37.44 -13.27 -14.29
N SER A 443 -38.10 -14.03 -13.40
CA SER A 443 -37.39 -15.02 -12.59
C SER A 443 -36.94 -16.21 -13.44
N TYR A 444 -37.73 -16.63 -14.43
CA TYR A 444 -37.29 -17.63 -15.42
C TYR A 444 -36.13 -17.12 -16.29
N GLN A 445 -36.14 -15.84 -16.66
CA GLN A 445 -35.00 -15.22 -17.35
C GLN A 445 -33.75 -15.25 -16.47
N LEU A 446 -33.88 -14.90 -15.18
CA LEU A 446 -32.77 -14.95 -14.23
C LEU A 446 -32.22 -16.37 -14.07
N ILE A 447 -33.08 -17.39 -13.96
CA ILE A 447 -32.67 -18.81 -13.90
C ILE A 447 -31.84 -19.18 -15.13
N HIS A 448 -32.33 -18.88 -16.33
CA HIS A 448 -31.60 -19.18 -17.57
C HIS A 448 -30.22 -18.49 -17.61
N VAL A 449 -30.14 -17.21 -17.22
CA VAL A 449 -28.87 -16.46 -17.16
C VAL A 449 -27.92 -17.06 -16.13
N VAL A 450 -28.43 -17.44 -14.95
CA VAL A 450 -27.66 -18.10 -13.89
C VAL A 450 -27.12 -19.46 -14.35
N GLU A 451 -27.93 -20.26 -15.04
CA GLU A 451 -27.51 -21.58 -15.53
C GLU A 451 -26.45 -21.47 -16.61
N SER A 452 -26.63 -20.58 -17.59
CA SER A 452 -25.64 -20.30 -18.63
C SER A 452 -24.32 -19.82 -18.01
N PHE A 453 -24.39 -18.82 -17.13
CA PHE A 453 -23.22 -18.30 -16.42
C PHE A 453 -22.55 -19.37 -15.57
N GLY A 454 -23.31 -20.27 -14.94
CA GLY A 454 -22.77 -21.36 -14.14
C GLY A 454 -21.92 -22.35 -14.95
N VAL A 455 -22.24 -22.59 -16.22
CA VAL A 455 -21.41 -23.41 -17.11
C VAL A 455 -20.09 -22.69 -17.41
N ASP A 456 -20.18 -21.44 -17.87
CA ASP A 456 -19.01 -20.62 -18.24
C ASP A 456 -18.06 -20.40 -17.05
N PHE A 457 -18.63 -20.13 -15.87
CA PHE A 457 -17.90 -19.95 -14.62
C PHE A 457 -17.11 -21.20 -14.22
N ASN A 458 -17.73 -22.38 -14.29
CA ASN A 458 -17.04 -23.64 -13.96
C ASN A 458 -15.93 -23.98 -14.97
N GLU A 459 -16.16 -23.71 -16.25
CA GLU A 459 -15.14 -23.88 -17.29
C GLU A 459 -13.94 -22.96 -17.05
N ALA A 460 -14.20 -21.66 -16.80
CA ALA A 460 -13.16 -20.67 -16.51
C ALA A 460 -12.36 -21.02 -15.25
N MET A 461 -13.03 -21.45 -14.17
CA MET A 461 -12.35 -21.93 -12.96
C MET A 461 -11.45 -23.14 -13.24
N SER A 462 -11.92 -24.11 -14.04
CA SER A 462 -11.12 -25.28 -14.39
C SER A 462 -9.87 -24.90 -15.19
N LYS A 463 -10.02 -24.03 -16.20
CA LYS A 463 -8.90 -23.52 -17.02
C LYS A 463 -7.89 -22.76 -16.16
N TYR A 464 -8.36 -21.91 -15.26
CA TYR A 464 -7.51 -21.17 -14.33
C TYR A 464 -6.75 -22.10 -13.37
N ALA A 465 -7.40 -23.13 -12.84
CA ALA A 465 -6.77 -24.11 -11.97
C ALA A 465 -5.65 -24.89 -12.68
N GLU A 466 -5.88 -25.27 -13.95
CA GLU A 466 -4.86 -25.91 -14.79
C GLU A 466 -3.68 -24.97 -15.06
N PHE A 467 -3.94 -23.71 -15.42
CA PHE A 467 -2.91 -22.68 -15.58
C PHE A 467 -2.09 -22.46 -14.30
N ARG A 468 -2.75 -22.40 -13.13
CA ARG A 468 -2.06 -22.29 -11.83
C ARG A 468 -1.18 -23.50 -11.54
N LYS A 469 -1.60 -24.69 -11.96
CA LYS A 469 -0.81 -25.92 -11.80
C LYS A 469 0.49 -25.84 -12.60
N THR A 470 0.47 -25.34 -13.84
CA THR A 470 1.68 -25.20 -14.67
C THR A 470 2.63 -24.14 -14.11
N ILE A 471 2.12 -23.00 -13.62
CA ILE A 471 2.92 -21.99 -12.90
C ILE A 471 3.59 -22.60 -11.67
N LYS A 472 2.83 -23.32 -10.82
CA LYS A 472 3.38 -23.96 -9.62
C LYS A 472 4.48 -24.97 -9.95
N GLN A 473 4.33 -25.72 -11.04
CA GLN A 473 5.38 -26.64 -11.51
C GLN A 473 6.65 -25.89 -11.94
N ALA A 474 6.52 -24.79 -12.67
CA ALA A 474 7.66 -23.96 -13.08
C ALA A 474 8.38 -23.34 -11.88
N ILE A 475 7.64 -22.74 -10.94
CA ILE A 475 8.20 -22.16 -9.71
C ILE A 475 8.86 -23.25 -8.84
N SER A 476 8.27 -24.44 -8.75
CA SER A 476 8.87 -25.56 -8.02
C SER A 476 10.18 -26.02 -8.64
N LEU A 477 10.27 -26.03 -9.97
CA LEU A 477 11.50 -26.37 -10.69
C LEU A 477 12.60 -25.33 -10.42
N THR A 478 12.28 -24.04 -10.55
CA THR A 478 13.25 -22.95 -10.32
C THR A 478 13.72 -22.92 -8.87
N ARG A 479 12.81 -23.03 -7.89
CA ARG A 479 13.16 -23.12 -6.46
C ARG A 479 14.03 -24.32 -6.13
N LYS A 480 13.79 -25.48 -6.76
CA LYS A 480 14.62 -26.66 -6.55
C LYS A 480 16.06 -26.40 -7.00
N ILE A 481 16.24 -25.78 -8.17
CA ILE A 481 17.56 -25.42 -8.70
C ILE A 481 18.23 -24.37 -7.81
N ASP A 482 17.51 -23.33 -7.38
CA ASP A 482 18.04 -22.28 -6.49
C ASP A 482 18.49 -22.87 -5.14
N ASN A 483 17.71 -23.80 -4.56
CA ASN A 483 18.07 -24.45 -3.30
C ASN A 483 19.32 -25.32 -3.43
N GLU A 484 19.43 -26.10 -4.50
CA GLU A 484 20.64 -26.92 -4.77
C GLU A 484 21.86 -26.02 -5.04
N TRP A 485 21.66 -24.90 -5.75
CA TRP A 485 22.69 -23.88 -5.98
C TRP A 485 23.20 -23.27 -4.67
N HIS A 486 22.31 -22.73 -3.84
CA HIS A 486 22.68 -22.14 -2.55
C HIS A 486 23.31 -23.15 -1.59
N TRP A 487 22.89 -24.41 -1.64
CA TRP A 487 23.54 -25.47 -0.87
C TRP A 487 25.01 -25.66 -1.30
N MET A 488 25.29 -25.67 -2.60
CA MET A 488 26.66 -25.76 -3.12
C MET A 488 27.50 -24.53 -2.78
N GLU A 489 26.91 -23.33 -2.79
CA GLU A 489 27.56 -22.10 -2.33
C GLU A 489 28.01 -22.23 -0.88
N ARG A 490 27.09 -22.64 0.01
CA ARG A 490 27.36 -22.83 1.45
C ARG A 490 28.41 -23.91 1.71
N LYS A 491 28.40 -25.01 0.95
CA LYS A 491 29.36 -26.11 1.09
C LYS A 491 30.72 -25.84 0.46
N ARG A 492 30.91 -24.68 -0.19
CA ARG A 492 32.19 -24.30 -0.84
C ARG A 492 32.70 -25.38 -1.80
N THR A 493 31.79 -25.98 -2.56
CA THR A 493 32.14 -26.99 -3.57
C THR A 493 33.10 -26.40 -4.61
N GLN A 494 33.96 -27.25 -5.19
CA GLN A 494 34.93 -26.85 -6.22
C GLN A 494 34.22 -26.27 -7.46
N LEU A 495 34.83 -25.27 -8.10
CA LEU A 495 34.26 -24.57 -9.26
C LEU A 495 33.90 -25.49 -10.44
N PRO A 496 34.69 -26.52 -10.80
CA PRO A 496 34.31 -27.47 -11.86
C PRO A 496 33.00 -28.22 -11.58
N LYS A 497 32.77 -28.63 -10.31
CA LYS A 497 31.53 -29.30 -9.90
C LYS A 497 30.32 -28.38 -9.98
N ARG A 498 30.51 -27.09 -9.65
CA ARG A 498 29.46 -26.07 -9.80
C ARG A 498 29.13 -25.81 -11.26
N LYS A 499 30.14 -25.79 -12.13
CA LYS A 499 29.97 -25.66 -13.58
C LYS A 499 29.13 -26.81 -14.14
N GLU A 500 29.49 -28.06 -13.84
CA GLU A 500 28.75 -29.25 -14.29
C GLU A 500 27.29 -29.24 -13.81
N PHE A 501 27.04 -28.81 -12.57
CA PHE A 501 25.67 -28.65 -12.07
C PHE A 501 24.88 -27.62 -12.88
N LEU A 502 25.47 -26.45 -13.15
CA LEU A 502 24.80 -25.37 -13.88
C LEU A 502 24.48 -25.79 -15.31
N GLU A 503 25.35 -26.57 -15.97
CA GLU A 503 25.07 -27.16 -17.29
C GLU A 503 23.81 -28.04 -17.24
N LYS A 504 23.76 -29.00 -16.30
CA LYS A 504 22.59 -29.87 -16.12
C LYS A 504 21.32 -29.10 -15.74
N ALA A 505 21.45 -28.04 -14.95
CA ALA A 505 20.33 -27.18 -14.57
C ALA A 505 19.81 -26.39 -15.76
N MET A 506 20.70 -25.83 -16.58
CA MET A 506 20.38 -25.13 -17.82
C MET A 506 19.73 -26.07 -18.84
N GLU A 507 20.20 -27.31 -18.99
CA GLU A 507 19.56 -28.32 -19.85
C GLU A 507 18.11 -28.61 -19.41
N LYS A 508 17.87 -28.77 -18.10
CA LYS A 508 16.51 -28.97 -17.56
C LYS A 508 15.61 -27.77 -17.81
N LEU A 509 16.14 -26.56 -17.60
CA LEU A 509 15.39 -25.32 -17.86
C LEU A 509 15.11 -25.12 -19.35
N SER A 510 16.07 -25.45 -20.23
CA SER A 510 15.89 -25.42 -21.68
C SER A 510 14.82 -26.42 -22.14
N ALA A 511 14.86 -27.66 -21.65
CA ALA A 511 13.83 -28.66 -21.97
C ALA A 511 12.44 -28.27 -21.43
N ALA A 512 12.38 -27.56 -20.29
CA ALA A 512 11.15 -26.99 -19.78
C ALA A 512 10.67 -25.78 -20.62
N LEU A 513 11.59 -24.96 -21.13
CA LEU A 513 11.33 -23.82 -22.00
C LEU A 513 10.79 -24.26 -23.37
N GLU A 514 11.29 -25.37 -23.92
CA GLU A 514 10.79 -25.96 -25.17
C GLU A 514 9.36 -26.52 -25.04
N LYS A 515 9.02 -27.03 -23.85
CA LYS A 515 7.65 -27.49 -23.53
C LYS A 515 6.71 -26.36 -23.19
N ALA A 516 7.24 -25.20 -22.80
CA ALA A 516 6.45 -24.03 -22.47
C ALA A 516 6.01 -23.31 -23.75
N GLU A 517 4.73 -22.93 -23.79
CA GLU A 517 4.17 -22.16 -24.90
C GLU A 517 4.88 -20.80 -25.07
N PRO A 518 5.00 -20.28 -26.31
CA PRO A 518 5.90 -19.19 -26.66
C PRO A 518 5.62 -17.83 -25.99
N GLU A 519 4.39 -17.56 -25.54
CA GLU A 519 4.00 -16.25 -25.01
C GLU A 519 3.40 -16.28 -23.58
N GLY A 520 3.69 -17.32 -22.79
CA GLY A 520 3.12 -17.47 -21.45
C GLY A 520 3.99 -16.98 -20.28
N GLU A 521 3.34 -16.64 -19.16
CA GLU A 521 3.99 -16.30 -17.87
C GLU A 521 4.96 -17.41 -17.41
N VAL A 522 4.58 -18.68 -17.63
CA VAL A 522 5.43 -19.85 -17.36
C VAL A 522 6.77 -19.77 -18.10
N ARG A 523 6.75 -19.35 -19.37
CA ARG A 523 7.96 -19.21 -20.18
C ARG A 523 8.83 -18.07 -19.65
N GLN A 524 8.23 -16.95 -19.24
CA GLN A 524 8.95 -15.82 -18.65
C GLN A 524 9.68 -16.25 -17.37
N ILE A 525 8.99 -16.91 -16.43
CA ILE A 525 9.59 -17.42 -15.18
C ILE A 525 10.78 -18.35 -15.47
N ILE A 526 10.63 -19.28 -16.42
CA ILE A 526 11.68 -20.23 -16.78
C ILE A 526 12.84 -19.52 -17.50
N SER A 527 12.54 -18.57 -18.39
CA SER A 527 13.52 -17.79 -19.16
C SER A 527 14.36 -16.89 -18.26
N ASP A 528 13.73 -16.21 -17.30
CA ASP A 528 14.43 -15.36 -16.34
C ASP A 528 15.38 -16.17 -15.46
N ALA A 529 14.93 -17.35 -14.99
CA ALA A 529 15.78 -18.29 -14.28
C ALA A 529 16.92 -18.81 -15.17
N PHE A 530 16.65 -19.16 -16.42
CA PHE A 530 17.66 -19.63 -17.37
C PHE A 530 18.74 -18.58 -17.62
N GLU A 531 18.37 -17.33 -17.88
CA GLU A 531 19.32 -16.22 -18.10
C GLU A 531 20.11 -15.89 -16.83
N LYS A 532 19.48 -15.95 -15.64
CA LYS A 532 20.19 -15.84 -14.35
C LYS A 532 21.30 -16.89 -14.25
N TYR A 533 21.00 -18.17 -14.46
CA TYR A 533 22.01 -19.23 -14.33
C TYR A 533 23.04 -19.22 -15.46
N LYS A 534 22.67 -18.81 -16.67
CA LYS A 534 23.60 -18.63 -17.79
C LYS A 534 24.63 -17.54 -17.49
N ARG A 535 24.23 -16.43 -16.85
CA ARG A 535 25.17 -15.40 -16.39
C ARG A 535 26.14 -15.97 -15.36
N ILE A 536 25.65 -16.69 -14.34
CA ILE A 536 26.49 -17.33 -13.31
C ILE A 536 27.45 -18.34 -13.94
N TYR A 537 26.95 -19.18 -14.84
CA TYR A 537 27.75 -20.15 -15.59
C TYR A 537 28.88 -19.46 -16.35
N SER A 538 28.59 -18.37 -17.08
CA SER A 538 29.60 -17.63 -17.84
C SER A 538 30.70 -17.01 -16.96
N GLN A 539 30.35 -16.57 -15.75
CA GLN A 539 31.31 -16.04 -14.78
C GLN A 539 32.24 -17.14 -14.28
N ILE A 540 31.68 -18.30 -13.91
CA ILE A 540 32.47 -19.45 -13.44
C ILE A 540 33.35 -19.99 -14.57
N ASP A 541 32.84 -20.07 -15.78
CA ASP A 541 33.58 -20.56 -16.94
C ASP A 541 34.79 -19.66 -17.26
N ARG A 542 34.64 -18.33 -17.17
CA ARG A 542 35.76 -17.39 -17.30
C ARG A 542 36.82 -17.61 -16.22
N ILE A 543 36.41 -17.80 -14.97
CA ILE A 543 37.33 -18.04 -13.83
C ILE A 543 38.09 -19.36 -14.02
N VAL A 544 37.37 -20.42 -14.39
CA VAL A 544 37.99 -21.74 -14.62
C VAL A 544 38.94 -21.69 -15.81
N SER A 545 38.56 -21.00 -16.90
CA SER A 545 39.39 -20.89 -18.10
C SER A 545 40.63 -20.02 -17.89
N SER A 546 40.54 -18.93 -17.10
CA SER A 546 41.71 -18.10 -16.75
C SER A 546 42.69 -18.87 -15.87
N TYR A 547 42.20 -19.69 -14.95
CA TYR A 547 43.04 -20.53 -14.08
C TYR A 547 43.81 -21.60 -14.86
N VAL A 548 43.24 -22.09 -15.97
CA VAL A 548 43.91 -23.03 -16.88
C VAL A 548 44.89 -22.30 -17.82
N GLY A 549 44.63 -21.03 -18.17
CA GLY A 549 45.51 -20.22 -19.03
C GLY A 549 46.73 -19.62 -18.33
N GLU A 550 46.68 -19.35 -17.01
CA GLU A 550 47.80 -18.78 -16.25
C GLU A 550 48.88 -19.81 -15.83
N GLN A 551 48.68 -21.11 -16.11
CA GLN A 551 49.73 -22.11 -15.88
C GLN A 551 50.78 -22.20 -17.00
N ASP A 552 50.56 -21.54 -18.15
CA ASP A 552 51.53 -21.47 -19.24
C ASP A 552 52.31 -20.13 -19.21
N SER A 553 53.56 -20.21 -18.71
CA SER A 553 54.63 -19.20 -18.64
C SER A 553 54.69 -18.27 -17.41
N THR A 554 55.02 -18.84 -16.25
CA THR A 554 55.40 -18.10 -15.03
C THR A 554 56.67 -17.24 -15.14
N PHE A 555 57.39 -17.27 -16.26
CA PHE A 555 58.63 -16.50 -16.43
C PHE A 555 58.59 -15.73 -17.75
N ALA A 556 58.71 -14.41 -17.69
CA ALA A 556 58.65 -13.55 -18.88
C ALA A 556 59.98 -13.56 -19.66
N THR A 557 61.08 -13.86 -18.97
CA THR A 557 62.43 -13.86 -19.56
C THR A 557 63.27 -15.06 -19.13
N ARG A 558 64.24 -15.41 -19.97
CA ARG A 558 65.22 -16.47 -19.67
C ARG A 558 66.03 -16.16 -18.42
N GLU A 559 66.36 -14.89 -18.18
CA GLU A 559 67.16 -14.46 -17.03
C GLU A 559 66.41 -14.63 -15.70
N GLU A 560 65.13 -14.29 -15.68
CA GLU A 560 64.24 -14.49 -14.55
C GLU A 560 64.06 -15.99 -14.23
N ALA A 561 63.84 -16.81 -15.26
CA ALA A 561 63.78 -18.26 -15.12
C ALA A 561 65.11 -18.82 -14.59
N THR A 562 66.27 -18.39 -15.11
CA THR A 562 67.57 -18.85 -14.58
C THR A 562 67.80 -18.45 -13.14
N SER A 563 67.45 -17.21 -12.76
CA SER A 563 67.62 -16.70 -11.39
C SER A 563 66.75 -17.46 -10.38
N ALA A 564 65.49 -17.73 -10.75
CA ALA A 564 64.58 -18.52 -9.93
C ALA A 564 65.06 -19.97 -9.79
N LEU A 565 65.50 -20.60 -10.89
CA LEU A 565 66.04 -21.97 -10.87
C LEU A 565 67.32 -22.08 -10.03
N GLU A 566 68.23 -21.09 -10.10
CA GLU A 566 69.44 -21.05 -9.28
C GLU A 566 69.12 -20.86 -7.79
N SER A 567 68.18 -19.97 -7.47
CA SER A 567 67.71 -19.75 -6.11
C SER A 567 67.05 -21.00 -5.53
N MET A 568 66.23 -21.69 -6.33
CA MET A 568 65.61 -22.95 -5.95
C MET A 568 66.64 -24.05 -5.70
N LEU A 569 67.63 -24.19 -6.60
CA LEU A 569 68.73 -25.16 -6.45
C LEU A 569 69.63 -24.87 -5.23
N ALA A 570 69.69 -23.63 -4.74
CA ALA A 570 70.40 -23.31 -3.51
C ALA A 570 69.64 -23.76 -2.24
N VAL A 571 68.31 -23.87 -2.30
CA VAL A 571 67.44 -24.20 -1.16
C VAL A 571 67.08 -25.68 -1.12
N ILE A 572 66.85 -26.31 -2.28
CA ILE A 572 66.40 -27.70 -2.37
C ILE A 572 67.30 -28.70 -1.64
N PRO A 573 68.65 -28.66 -1.76
CA PRO A 573 69.51 -29.59 -1.05
C PRO A 573 69.29 -29.57 0.47
N LYS A 574 69.12 -28.37 1.05
CA LYS A 574 68.83 -28.20 2.48
C LYS A 574 67.47 -28.74 2.86
N LYS A 575 66.48 -28.61 1.97
CA LYS A 575 65.13 -29.17 2.15
C LYS A 575 65.13 -30.70 2.06
N ILE A 576 65.96 -31.28 1.20
CA ILE A 576 66.13 -32.73 1.08
C ILE A 576 66.80 -33.27 2.35
N GLU A 577 67.87 -32.63 2.83
CA GLU A 577 68.52 -32.99 4.10
C GLU A 577 67.54 -32.90 5.28
N GLY A 578 66.73 -31.84 5.33
CA GLY A 578 65.71 -31.66 6.37
C GLY A 578 64.53 -32.66 6.32
N LEU A 579 64.41 -33.52 5.29
CA LEU A 579 63.42 -34.60 5.28
C LEU A 579 63.75 -35.67 6.34
N GLU A 580 65.01 -35.79 6.75
CA GLU A 580 65.42 -36.71 7.81
C GLU A 580 64.94 -36.26 9.19
N ASP A 581 64.79 -34.95 9.39
CA ASP A 581 64.36 -34.34 10.65
C ASP A 581 62.83 -34.40 10.88
N ILE A 582 62.04 -34.82 9.87
CA ILE A 582 60.58 -34.93 9.98
C ILE A 582 60.21 -36.30 10.57
N GLU A 583 59.83 -36.32 11.86
CA GLU A 583 59.49 -37.55 12.59
C GLU A 583 58.23 -38.27 12.07
N LYS A 584 57.28 -37.54 11.47
CA LYS A 584 56.01 -38.09 11.00
C LYS A 584 56.05 -38.47 9.52
N GLU A 585 55.85 -39.74 9.24
CA GLU A 585 55.91 -40.33 7.90
C GLU A 585 54.94 -39.67 6.90
N ASN A 586 53.73 -39.29 7.33
CA ASN A 586 52.77 -38.61 6.44
C ASN A 586 53.20 -37.19 6.05
N GLU A 587 53.79 -36.44 6.99
CA GLU A 587 54.30 -35.09 6.76
C GLU A 587 55.57 -35.15 5.90
N LYS A 588 56.43 -36.14 6.15
CA LYS A 588 57.63 -36.44 5.35
C LYS A 588 57.28 -36.78 3.90
N ASN A 589 56.28 -37.64 3.68
CA ASN A 589 55.83 -37.99 2.33
C ASN A 589 55.16 -36.81 1.60
N LEU A 590 54.41 -35.97 2.31
CA LEU A 590 53.82 -34.77 1.73
C LEU A 590 54.90 -33.76 1.32
N GLU A 591 55.91 -33.52 2.17
CA GLU A 591 57.01 -32.61 1.86
C GLU A 591 57.90 -33.18 0.74
N LYS A 592 58.13 -34.51 0.72
CA LYS A 592 58.78 -35.22 -0.39
C LYS A 592 58.05 -34.99 -1.71
N GLN A 593 56.73 -35.17 -1.75
CA GLN A 593 55.92 -34.92 -2.96
C GLN A 593 55.98 -33.46 -3.42
N ARG A 594 56.01 -32.51 -2.49
CA ARG A 594 56.18 -31.08 -2.83
C ARG A 594 57.53 -30.79 -3.47
N ILE A 595 58.61 -31.38 -2.94
CA ILE A 595 59.96 -31.23 -3.50
C ILE A 595 60.02 -31.84 -4.91
N ILE A 596 59.43 -33.03 -5.12
CA ILE A 596 59.35 -33.68 -6.44
C ILE A 596 58.59 -32.79 -7.42
N SER A 597 57.38 -32.33 -7.05
CA SER A 597 56.55 -31.49 -7.91
C SER A 597 57.26 -30.17 -8.29
N ALA A 598 57.97 -29.54 -7.34
CA ALA A 598 58.77 -28.34 -7.61
C ALA A 598 59.95 -28.61 -8.56
N LEU A 599 60.65 -29.75 -8.39
CA LEU A 599 61.75 -30.16 -9.26
C LEU A 599 61.28 -30.51 -10.68
N GLU A 600 60.12 -31.17 -10.83
CA GLU A 600 59.52 -31.47 -12.13
C GLU A 600 59.12 -30.19 -12.87
N GLN A 601 58.45 -29.25 -12.18
CA GLN A 601 58.10 -27.96 -12.75
C GLN A 601 59.34 -27.15 -13.16
N ALA A 602 60.39 -27.18 -12.34
CA ALA A 602 61.67 -26.57 -12.64
C ALA A 602 62.39 -27.22 -13.82
N LEU A 603 62.26 -28.53 -13.98
CA LEU A 603 62.83 -29.30 -15.08
C LEU A 603 62.15 -28.93 -16.40
N ASP A 604 60.83 -28.81 -16.42
CA ASP A 604 60.09 -28.38 -17.61
C ASP A 604 60.35 -26.91 -17.95
N THR A 605 60.48 -26.05 -16.94
CA THR A 605 60.94 -24.66 -17.12
C THR A 605 62.34 -24.61 -17.73
N ALA A 606 63.28 -25.42 -17.23
CA ALA A 606 64.64 -25.48 -17.75
C ALA A 606 64.72 -25.99 -19.20
N LYS A 607 63.87 -26.95 -19.57
CA LYS A 607 63.72 -27.41 -20.97
C LYS A 607 63.21 -26.27 -21.86
N LEU A 608 62.16 -25.56 -21.42
CA LEU A 608 61.52 -24.50 -22.17
C LEU A 608 62.50 -23.35 -22.50
N PHE A 609 63.33 -22.96 -21.53
CA PHE A 609 64.34 -21.90 -21.69
C PHE A 609 65.73 -22.38 -22.16
N LYS A 610 65.87 -23.67 -22.50
CA LYS A 610 67.12 -24.29 -23.01
C LYS A 610 68.34 -24.06 -22.09
N THR A 611 68.18 -24.22 -20.79
CA THR A 611 69.24 -24.03 -19.78
C THR A 611 69.92 -25.35 -19.42
N ASN A 612 70.69 -25.92 -20.36
CA ASN A 612 71.29 -27.27 -20.25
C ASN A 612 72.12 -27.52 -18.97
N LYS A 613 72.77 -26.49 -18.41
CA LYS A 613 73.57 -26.61 -17.18
C LYS A 613 72.66 -26.86 -15.96
N LEU A 614 71.62 -26.04 -15.81
CA LEU A 614 70.66 -26.14 -14.70
C LEU A 614 69.81 -27.40 -14.82
N LEU A 615 69.45 -27.80 -16.05
CA LEU A 615 68.71 -29.04 -16.30
C LEU A 615 69.43 -30.28 -15.75
N LYS A 616 70.76 -30.34 -15.88
CA LYS A 616 71.56 -31.43 -15.30
C LYS A 616 71.56 -31.38 -13.77
N SER A 617 71.70 -30.19 -13.18
CA SER A 617 71.66 -30.01 -11.73
C SER A 617 70.30 -30.39 -11.13
N ILE A 618 69.20 -30.00 -11.77
CA ILE A 618 67.83 -30.32 -11.33
C ILE A 618 67.59 -31.83 -11.40
N LYS A 619 68.01 -32.50 -12.48
CA LYS A 619 67.92 -33.97 -12.58
C LYS A 619 68.69 -34.70 -11.49
N ALA A 620 69.90 -34.23 -11.18
CA ALA A 620 70.72 -34.83 -10.13
C ALA A 620 70.05 -34.69 -8.75
N GLU A 621 69.39 -33.57 -8.46
CA GLU A 621 68.63 -33.42 -7.20
C GLU A 621 67.32 -34.23 -7.21
N LEU A 622 66.64 -34.36 -8.36
CA LEU A 622 65.45 -35.21 -8.50
C LEU A 622 65.78 -36.68 -8.20
N GLU A 623 66.88 -37.20 -8.73
CA GLU A 623 67.35 -38.58 -8.49
C GLU A 623 67.68 -38.84 -7.01
N LYS A 624 68.09 -37.84 -6.24
CA LYS A 624 68.33 -38.01 -4.79
C LYS A 624 67.03 -38.21 -4.00
N VAL A 625 65.94 -37.58 -4.43
CA VAL A 625 64.63 -37.64 -3.75
C VAL A 625 63.82 -38.85 -4.25
N GLN A 626 63.96 -39.16 -5.53
CA GLN A 626 63.32 -40.27 -6.19
C GLN A 626 64.43 -41.12 -6.83
N PRO A 627 65.13 -41.95 -6.02
CA PRO A 627 66.09 -42.89 -6.57
C PRO A 627 65.34 -43.74 -7.58
N VAL A 628 65.87 -43.80 -8.80
CA VAL A 628 65.35 -44.69 -9.83
C VAL A 628 65.35 -46.08 -9.18
N GLU A 629 64.17 -46.63 -8.94
CA GLU A 629 64.06 -48.04 -8.59
C GLU A 629 64.73 -48.77 -9.75
N ASP A 630 65.91 -49.35 -9.50
CA ASP A 630 66.56 -50.23 -10.46
C ASP A 630 65.48 -51.24 -10.85
N VAL A 631 64.98 -51.08 -12.08
CA VAL A 631 64.12 -52.06 -12.73
C VAL A 631 65.02 -53.27 -12.94
N ASN A 632 65.18 -54.07 -11.89
CA ASN A 632 65.71 -55.41 -11.99
C ASN A 632 64.75 -56.18 -12.88
N GLU A 633 65.30 -56.65 -14.00
CA GLU A 633 64.84 -57.85 -14.71
C GLU A 633 64.65 -59.03 -13.75
#